data_AF-A0A2S8G9Z0-F1
#
_entry.id   AF-A0A2S8G9Z0-F1
#
_cell.length_a   1.000
_cell.length_b   1.000
_cell.length_c   1.000
_cell.angle_alpha   90.00
_cell.angle_beta   90.00
_cell.angle_gamma   90.00
#
_symmetry.space_group_name_H-M   'P 1'
#
loop_
_entity.id
_entity.type
_entity.pdbx_description
1 polymer ?
#
loop_
_entity_poly.entity_id
_entity_poly.type
_entity_poly.pdbx_seq_one_letter_code
_entity_poly.pdbx_strand_id
1 'polypeptide(L)'
;MGSEAGLNQFVKENSRRHLVLRFDDIEKPIVGQKEVTSQHIDQAIAFAKDAERLLVTCRAGQSRSVALAYVLSCQSFGSTLAMGMLNAKRHIPNQLLIREAARILGDPEMENCFQKWRTAHAHLKLSDYYDEINDEVSAFEQTGIVNQISIE
;
A
#
# COMPACT_ATOMS: atom_id res chain seq x y z
N MET A 1 -3.06 -20.26 14.39
CA MET A 1 -2.46 -20.63 13.07
C MET A 1 -3.24 -19.85 12.03
N GLY A 2 -2.75 -18.65 11.65
CA GLY A 2 -3.39 -17.87 10.59
C GLY A 2 -3.16 -18.57 9.25
N SER A 3 -4.22 -18.79 8.49
CA SER A 3 -4.14 -19.29 7.12
C SER A 3 -3.11 -18.47 6.34
N GLU A 4 -2.28 -19.16 5.53
CA GLU A 4 -1.48 -18.46 4.54
C GLU A 4 -2.44 -17.71 3.63
N ALA A 5 -2.55 -16.39 3.80
CA ALA A 5 -3.23 -15.57 2.82
C ALA A 5 -2.52 -15.82 1.47
N GLY A 6 -3.18 -16.59 0.62
CA GLY A 6 -2.72 -16.92 -0.73
C GLY A 6 -2.77 -15.68 -1.61
N LEU A 7 -2.10 -15.75 -2.75
CA LEU A 7 -2.26 -14.74 -3.79
C LEU A 7 -3.75 -14.69 -4.20
N ASN A 8 -4.32 -13.50 -4.25
CA ASN A 8 -5.70 -13.31 -4.72
C ASN A 8 -5.86 -13.87 -6.14
N GLN A 9 -6.92 -14.65 -6.38
CA GLN A 9 -7.14 -15.35 -7.66
C GLN A 9 -7.27 -14.38 -8.83
N PHE A 10 -7.95 -13.23 -8.65
CA PHE A 10 -8.02 -12.19 -9.67
C PHE A 10 -6.64 -11.70 -10.09
N VAL A 11 -5.74 -11.45 -9.13
CA VAL A 11 -4.36 -11.02 -9.42
C VAL A 11 -3.63 -12.12 -10.18
N LYS A 12 -3.82 -13.38 -9.80
CA LYS A 12 -3.20 -14.53 -10.47
C LYS A 12 -3.64 -14.66 -11.94
N GLU A 13 -4.91 -14.42 -12.23
CA GLU A 13 -5.49 -14.55 -13.57
C GLU A 13 -5.21 -13.34 -14.47
N ASN A 14 -5.08 -12.15 -13.89
CA ASN A 14 -4.98 -10.89 -14.63
C ASN A 14 -3.59 -10.26 -14.65
N SER A 15 -2.56 -10.95 -14.12
CA SER A 15 -1.18 -10.47 -14.15
C SER A 15 -0.26 -11.40 -14.94
N ARG A 16 0.71 -10.82 -15.67
CA ARG A 16 1.75 -11.60 -16.39
C ARG A 16 2.79 -12.18 -15.45
N ARG A 17 3.03 -11.50 -14.33
CA ARG A 17 3.95 -11.87 -13.26
C ARG A 17 3.46 -11.25 -11.96
N HIS A 18 3.75 -11.89 -10.84
CA HIS A 18 3.38 -11.39 -9.51
C HIS A 18 4.50 -11.63 -8.51
N LEU A 19 4.53 -10.81 -7.46
CA LEU A 19 5.42 -10.92 -6.31
C LEU A 19 4.57 -10.83 -5.05
N VAL A 20 4.81 -11.73 -4.09
CA VAL A 20 4.16 -11.72 -2.78
C VAL A 20 5.19 -11.38 -1.72
N LEU A 21 4.96 -10.26 -1.01
CA LEU A 21 5.76 -9.83 0.14
C LEU A 21 4.97 -10.10 1.42
N ARG A 22 5.60 -10.71 2.42
CA ARG A 22 4.92 -11.16 3.65
C ARG A 22 5.46 -10.44 4.88
N PHE A 23 4.73 -9.44 5.33
CA PHE A 23 4.94 -8.72 6.58
C PHE A 23 3.61 -8.20 7.14
N ASP A 24 3.59 -7.95 8.44
CA ASP A 24 2.40 -7.53 9.18
C ASP A 24 2.16 -6.03 9.06
N ASP A 25 0.90 -5.63 9.20
CA ASP A 25 0.48 -4.23 9.14
C ASP A 25 0.67 -3.55 10.49
N ILE A 26 1.93 -3.24 10.81
CA ILE A 26 2.30 -2.64 12.10
C ILE A 26 2.97 -1.28 11.91
N GLU A 27 2.71 -0.37 12.83
CA GLU A 27 3.31 0.96 12.84
C GLU A 27 4.58 1.04 13.71
N LYS A 28 4.81 0.00 14.53
CA LYS A 28 5.98 -0.14 15.40
C LYS A 28 6.35 -1.62 15.55
N PRO A 29 7.64 -1.94 15.79
CA PRO A 29 8.07 -3.29 16.15
C PRO A 29 7.22 -3.90 17.27
N ILE A 30 6.66 -5.08 17.04
CA ILE A 30 5.86 -5.83 18.01
C ILE A 30 6.39 -7.27 18.03
N VAL A 31 6.72 -7.77 19.23
CA VAL A 31 7.21 -9.14 19.41
C VAL A 31 6.21 -10.14 18.82
N GLY A 32 6.72 -11.03 17.96
CA GLY A 32 5.92 -12.06 17.30
C GLY A 32 5.25 -11.63 15.98
N GLN A 33 5.37 -10.35 15.59
CA GLN A 33 4.94 -9.87 14.28
C GLN A 33 6.13 -9.74 13.31
N LYS A 34 5.85 -9.90 12.02
CA LYS A 34 6.82 -9.81 10.93
C LYS A 34 6.93 -8.36 10.46
N GLU A 35 8.08 -7.77 10.69
CA GLU A 35 8.39 -6.43 10.20
C GLU A 35 8.72 -6.42 8.70
N VAL A 36 8.58 -5.25 8.09
CA VAL A 36 9.20 -4.97 6.79
C VAL A 36 10.73 -5.05 6.93
N THR A 37 11.42 -5.49 5.88
CA THR A 37 12.88 -5.67 5.90
C THR A 37 13.47 -5.08 4.63
N SER A 38 14.79 -4.90 4.59
CA SER A 38 15.50 -4.48 3.36
C SER A 38 15.21 -5.41 2.20
N GLN A 39 15.22 -6.73 2.44
CA GLN A 39 14.92 -7.72 1.42
C GLN A 39 13.53 -7.50 0.78
N HIS A 40 12.51 -7.14 1.56
CA HIS A 40 11.20 -6.83 1.01
C HIS A 40 11.22 -5.61 0.07
N ILE A 41 11.96 -4.56 0.45
CA ILE A 41 12.09 -3.34 -0.35
C ILE A 41 12.89 -3.62 -1.62
N ASP A 42 14.01 -4.33 -1.52
CA ASP A 42 14.86 -4.70 -2.65
C ASP A 42 14.09 -5.56 -3.67
N GLN A 43 13.34 -6.55 -3.20
CA GLN A 43 12.47 -7.38 -4.05
C GLN A 43 11.39 -6.55 -4.74
N ALA A 44 10.75 -5.63 -4.02
CA ALA A 44 9.71 -4.77 -4.57
C ALA A 44 10.26 -3.88 -5.69
N ILE A 45 11.41 -3.23 -5.48
CA ILE A 45 12.05 -2.36 -6.46
C ILE A 45 12.51 -3.17 -7.67
N ALA A 46 13.19 -4.29 -7.45
CA ALA A 46 13.63 -5.18 -8.52
C ALA A 46 12.45 -5.69 -9.35
N PHE A 47 11.31 -5.99 -8.71
CA PHE A 47 10.11 -6.42 -9.41
C PHE A 47 9.42 -5.26 -10.16
N ALA A 48 9.37 -4.07 -9.57
CA ALA A 48 8.76 -2.90 -10.20
C ALA A 48 9.58 -2.38 -11.38
N LYS A 49 10.89 -2.68 -11.40
CA LYS A 49 11.77 -2.33 -12.51
C LYS A 49 11.19 -2.83 -13.84
N ASP A 50 11.14 -1.93 -14.81
CA ASP A 50 10.64 -2.15 -16.18
C ASP A 50 9.14 -2.53 -16.28
N ALA A 51 8.35 -2.36 -15.20
CA ALA A 51 6.91 -2.55 -15.26
C ALA A 51 6.20 -1.31 -15.85
N GLU A 52 5.64 -1.43 -17.05
CA GLU A 52 4.79 -0.37 -17.64
C GLU A 52 3.50 -0.14 -16.85
N ARG A 53 2.93 -1.21 -16.28
CA ARG A 53 1.72 -1.19 -15.46
C ARG A 53 1.93 -2.07 -14.24
N LEU A 54 1.83 -1.47 -13.06
CA LEU A 54 2.02 -2.15 -11.79
C LEU A 54 0.79 -2.01 -10.90
N LEU A 55 0.27 -3.14 -10.42
CA LEU A 55 -0.75 -3.18 -9.39
C LEU A 55 -0.09 -3.55 -8.05
N VAL A 56 -0.23 -2.69 -7.05
CA VAL A 56 0.18 -2.96 -5.67
C VAL A 56 -1.07 -3.09 -4.83
N THR A 57 -1.27 -4.26 -4.21
CA THR A 57 -2.51 -4.55 -3.48
C THR A 57 -2.22 -5.27 -2.16
N CYS A 58 -3.09 -5.04 -1.18
CA CYS A 58 -3.16 -5.74 0.10
C CYS A 58 -4.64 -6.00 0.40
N ARG A 59 -4.95 -6.62 1.54
CA ARG A 59 -6.33 -6.98 1.86
C ARG A 59 -7.32 -5.81 1.80
N ALA A 60 -6.97 -4.65 2.37
CA ALA A 60 -7.89 -3.51 2.41
C ALA A 60 -7.58 -2.42 1.36
N GLY A 61 -6.41 -2.46 0.73
CA GLY A 61 -5.96 -1.39 -0.16
C GLY A 61 -5.58 -0.07 0.53
N GLN A 62 -5.66 0.03 1.86
CA GLN A 62 -5.58 1.31 2.59
C GLN A 62 -4.24 1.61 3.26
N SER A 63 -3.46 0.59 3.65
CA SER A 63 -2.24 0.77 4.47
C SER A 63 -0.97 0.27 3.77
N ARG A 64 -0.67 -1.04 3.85
CA ARG A 64 0.58 -1.62 3.29
C ARG A 64 0.75 -1.39 1.79
N SER A 65 -0.30 -1.63 1.00
CA SER A 65 -0.22 -1.53 -0.45
C SER A 65 0.04 -0.10 -0.91
N VAL A 66 -0.70 0.87 -0.35
CA VAL A 66 -0.49 2.27 -0.70
C VAL A 66 0.85 2.79 -0.20
N ALA A 67 1.33 2.35 0.97
CA ALA A 67 2.65 2.70 1.46
C ALA A 67 3.75 2.20 0.51
N LEU A 68 3.66 0.94 0.07
CA LEU A 68 4.62 0.40 -0.89
C LEU A 68 4.51 1.06 -2.26
N ALA A 69 3.29 1.33 -2.73
CA ALA A 69 3.06 2.03 -3.99
C ALA A 69 3.63 3.47 -3.96
N TYR A 70 3.53 4.15 -2.81
CA TYR A 70 4.18 5.44 -2.57
C TYR A 70 5.70 5.33 -2.66
N VAL A 71 6.32 4.37 -1.97
CA VAL A 71 7.77 4.13 -2.03
C VAL A 71 8.25 3.90 -3.48
N LEU A 72 7.55 3.05 -4.23
CA LEU A 72 7.89 2.77 -5.63
C LEU A 72 7.69 4.00 -6.53
N SER A 73 6.67 4.81 -6.25
CA SER A 73 6.42 6.07 -6.97
C SER A 73 7.50 7.11 -6.67
N CYS A 74 8.00 7.18 -5.43
CA CYS A 74 9.14 8.02 -5.09
C CYS A 74 10.39 7.64 -5.89
N GLN A 75 10.66 6.34 -6.04
CA GLN A 75 11.80 5.86 -6.85
C GLN A 75 11.64 6.15 -8.35
N SER A 76 10.41 6.18 -8.85
CA SER A 76 10.14 6.37 -10.29
C SER A 76 10.01 7.85 -10.69
N PHE A 77 9.44 8.68 -9.82
CA PHE A 77 8.99 10.04 -10.14
C PHE A 77 9.48 11.10 -9.15
N GLY A 78 10.13 10.71 -8.05
CA GLY A 78 10.53 11.59 -6.97
C GLY A 78 9.42 11.82 -5.93
N SER A 79 9.83 12.09 -4.69
CA SER A 79 8.96 12.13 -3.52
C SER A 79 7.85 13.18 -3.58
N THR A 80 8.10 14.32 -4.22
CA THR A 80 7.08 15.38 -4.38
C THR A 80 5.95 14.96 -5.33
N LEU A 81 6.28 14.36 -6.48
CA LEU A 81 5.26 13.92 -7.44
C LEU A 81 4.50 12.69 -6.93
N ALA A 82 5.19 11.78 -6.24
CA ALA A 82 4.59 10.60 -5.64
C ALA A 82 3.46 10.95 -4.66
N MET A 83 3.51 12.11 -3.98
CA MET A 83 2.46 12.54 -3.07
C MET A 83 1.08 12.66 -3.73
N GLY A 84 1.04 12.98 -5.03
CA GLY A 84 -0.22 13.17 -5.77
C GLY A 84 -1.08 11.92 -5.86
N MET A 85 -0.51 10.73 -5.60
CA MET A 85 -1.27 9.48 -5.59
C MET A 85 -2.05 9.22 -4.30
N LEU A 86 -1.72 9.94 -3.21
CA LEU A 86 -2.33 9.70 -1.91
C LEU A 86 -3.67 10.43 -1.79
N ASN A 87 -4.71 9.70 -1.35
CA ASN A 87 -6.02 10.24 -1.06
C ASN A 87 -6.29 10.12 0.45
N ALA A 88 -6.36 11.25 1.14
CA ALA A 88 -6.51 11.26 2.61
C ALA A 88 -7.88 10.76 3.10
N LYS A 89 -8.89 10.71 2.22
CA LYS A 89 -10.20 10.10 2.53
C LYS A 89 -10.20 8.58 2.36
N ARG A 90 -9.10 7.98 1.91
CA ARG A 90 -9.01 6.53 1.61
C ARG A 90 -7.80 5.85 2.17
N HIS A 91 -6.68 6.56 2.26
CA HIS A 91 -5.38 5.98 2.51
C HIS A 91 -4.93 6.34 3.92
N ILE A 92 -4.48 5.32 4.64
CA ILE A 92 -3.73 5.43 5.90
C ILE A 92 -2.43 4.66 5.69
N PRO A 93 -1.46 5.19 4.92
CA PRO A 93 -0.26 4.43 4.56
C PRO A 93 0.54 4.02 5.79
N ASN A 94 1.01 2.76 5.81
CA ASN A 94 1.84 2.21 6.86
C ASN A 94 3.12 3.06 7.05
N GLN A 95 3.21 3.78 8.17
CA GLN A 95 4.34 4.68 8.44
C GLN A 95 5.66 3.92 8.59
N LEU A 96 5.64 2.75 9.25
CA LEU A 96 6.85 1.97 9.49
C LEU A 96 7.49 1.56 8.16
N LEU A 97 6.68 1.11 7.21
CA LEU A 97 7.14 0.78 5.86
C LEU A 97 7.85 1.95 5.19
N ILE A 98 7.24 3.14 5.19
CA ILE A 98 7.81 4.32 4.54
C ILE A 98 9.11 4.74 5.21
N ARG A 99 9.14 4.74 6.55
CA ARG A 99 10.35 5.06 7.33
C ARG A 99 11.49 4.09 7.03
N GLU A 100 11.20 2.79 7.07
CA GLU A 100 12.23 1.78 6.79
C GLU A 100 12.71 1.87 5.34
N ALA A 101 11.81 2.08 4.37
CA ALA A 101 12.19 2.28 2.98
C ALA A 101 13.08 3.52 2.80
N ALA A 102 12.72 4.66 3.37
CA ALA A 102 13.52 5.88 3.35
C ALA A 102 14.94 5.64 3.92
N ARG A 103 15.03 4.92 5.04
CA ARG A 103 16.31 4.55 5.67
C ARG A 103 17.14 3.61 4.79
N ILE A 104 16.53 2.57 4.24
CA ILE A 104 17.19 1.55 3.41
C ILE A 104 17.71 2.16 2.11
N LEU A 105 16.93 3.06 1.50
CA LEU A 105 17.24 3.68 0.22
C LEU A 105 18.11 4.95 0.35
N GLY A 106 18.37 5.42 1.58
CA GLY A 106 19.11 6.65 1.81
C GLY A 106 18.37 7.90 1.34
N ASP A 107 17.04 7.87 1.31
CA ASP A 107 16.18 8.95 0.84
C ASP A 107 15.28 9.47 1.99
N PRO A 108 15.80 10.38 2.84
CA PRO A 108 15.00 10.97 3.91
C PRO A 108 13.89 11.91 3.40
N GLU A 109 13.96 12.39 2.15
CA GLU A 109 12.93 13.27 1.59
C GLU A 109 11.61 12.52 1.44
N MET A 110 11.66 11.22 1.11
CA MET A 110 10.51 10.33 1.08
C MET A 110 9.70 10.37 2.39
N GLU A 111 10.35 10.14 3.54
CA GLU A 111 9.64 10.21 4.82
C GLU A 111 9.17 11.65 5.10
N ASN A 112 9.99 12.66 4.83
CA ASN A 112 9.64 14.06 5.09
C ASN A 112 8.40 14.54 4.32
N CYS A 113 8.29 14.21 3.03
CA CYS A 113 7.11 14.53 2.21
C CYS A 113 5.87 13.82 2.74
N PHE A 114 5.99 12.53 3.06
CA PHE A 114 4.89 11.77 3.65
C PHE A 114 4.44 12.37 5.00
N GLN A 115 5.38 12.76 5.88
CA GLN A 115 5.04 13.39 7.16
C GLN A 115 4.28 14.70 6.97
N LYS A 116 4.73 15.57 6.05
CA LYS A 116 4.03 16.84 5.75
C LYS A 116 2.61 16.60 5.29
N TRP A 117 2.40 15.65 4.38
CA TRP A 117 1.07 15.29 3.91
C TRP A 117 0.20 14.75 5.05
N ARG A 118 0.75 13.88 5.87
CA ARG A 118 0.00 13.31 7.00
C ARG A 118 -0.40 14.38 8.01
N THR A 119 0.49 15.32 8.34
CA THR A 119 0.16 16.45 9.21
C THR A 119 -0.91 17.36 8.61
N ALA A 120 -0.81 17.67 7.31
CA ALA A 120 -1.81 18.50 6.62
C ALA A 120 -3.22 17.87 6.65
N HIS A 121 -3.31 16.55 6.69
CA HIS A 121 -4.56 15.79 6.67
C HIS A 121 -4.92 15.15 8.02
N ALA A 122 -4.21 15.48 9.11
CA ALA A 122 -4.42 14.85 10.42
C ALA A 122 -5.82 15.11 11.02
N HIS A 123 -6.53 16.11 10.51
CA HIS A 123 -7.90 16.44 10.90
C HIS A 123 -8.95 15.50 10.29
N LEU A 124 -8.57 14.72 9.27
CA LEU A 124 -9.45 13.75 8.62
C LEU A 124 -9.37 12.41 9.32
N LYS A 125 -10.52 11.81 9.61
CA LYS A 125 -10.60 10.41 10.06
C LYS A 125 -11.22 9.59 8.95
N LEU A 126 -10.58 8.48 8.61
CA LEU A 126 -11.09 7.59 7.57
C LEU A 126 -12.50 7.07 7.88
N SER A 127 -12.81 6.86 9.17
CA SER A 127 -14.15 6.46 9.64
C SER A 127 -15.25 7.40 9.18
N ASP A 128 -14.95 8.68 9.00
CA ASP A 128 -15.92 9.70 8.62
C ASP A 128 -16.30 9.59 7.13
N TYR A 129 -15.60 8.73 6.38
CA TYR A 129 -15.77 8.51 4.94
C TYR A 129 -16.16 7.07 4.59
N TYR A 130 -16.46 6.22 5.58
CA TYR A 130 -16.83 4.82 5.31
C TYR A 130 -18.11 4.70 4.48
N ASP A 131 -19.10 5.58 4.69
CA ASP A 131 -20.32 5.57 3.89
C ASP A 131 -20.02 5.90 2.42
N GLU A 132 -19.21 6.96 2.15
CA GLU A 132 -18.76 7.30 0.79
C GLU A 132 -18.01 6.14 0.12
N ILE A 133 -17.16 5.43 0.87
CA ILE A 133 -16.41 4.27 0.38
C ILE A 133 -17.37 3.11 0.06
N ASN A 134 -18.32 2.81 0.94
CA ASN A 134 -19.29 1.74 0.76
C ASN A 134 -20.24 2.00 -0.41
N ASP A 135 -20.66 3.25 -0.61
CA ASP A 135 -21.50 3.66 -1.72
C ASP A 135 -20.77 3.45 -3.05
N GLU A 136 -19.48 3.79 -3.13
CA GLU A 136 -18.68 3.55 -4.34
C GLU A 136 -18.48 2.07 -4.61
N VAL A 137 -18.19 1.27 -3.58
CA VAL A 137 -18.09 -0.20 -3.73
C VAL A 137 -19.42 -0.76 -4.25
N SER A 138 -20.54 -0.32 -3.68
CA SER A 138 -21.89 -0.72 -4.11
C SER A 138 -22.16 -0.32 -5.56
N ALA A 139 -21.74 0.88 -5.98
CA ALA A 139 -21.85 1.33 -7.36
C ALA A 139 -21.02 0.46 -8.32
N PHE A 140 -19.80 0.08 -7.93
CA PHE A 140 -19.00 -0.87 -8.71
C PHE A 140 -19.66 -2.25 -8.81
N GLU A 141 -20.22 -2.75 -7.71
CA GLU A 141 -20.94 -4.04 -7.70
C GLU A 141 -22.15 -4.02 -8.64
N GLN A 142 -22.87 -2.90 -8.71
CA GLN A 142 -23.97 -2.70 -9.67
C GLN A 142 -23.50 -2.73 -11.12
N THR A 143 -22.25 -2.36 -11.40
CA THR A 143 -21.63 -2.49 -12.74
C THR A 143 -21.07 -3.89 -13.01
N GLY A 144 -21.24 -4.83 -12.10
CA GLY A 144 -20.71 -6.20 -12.18
C GLY A 144 -19.26 -6.34 -11.70
N ILE A 145 -18.68 -5.29 -11.13
CA ILE A 145 -17.34 -5.34 -10.53
C ILE A 145 -17.49 -5.73 -9.06
N VAL A 146 -17.18 -6.98 -8.73
CA VAL A 146 -17.33 -7.51 -7.37
C VAL A 146 -16.00 -7.43 -6.63
N ASN A 147 -16.02 -6.96 -5.38
CA ASN A 147 -14.85 -7.00 -4.51
C ASN A 147 -14.54 -8.45 -4.08
N GLN A 148 -13.60 -9.09 -4.79
CA GLN A 148 -13.19 -10.46 -4.50
C GLN A 148 -12.23 -10.60 -3.29
N ILE A 149 -11.95 -9.51 -2.57
CA ILE A 149 -10.99 -9.49 -1.45
C ILE A 149 -11.65 -9.89 -0.11
N SER A 150 -12.98 -10.11 -0.12
CA SER A 150 -13.79 -10.52 1.03
C SER A 150 -14.27 -11.97 0.93
N ILE A 151 -13.35 -12.92 0.74
CA ILE A 151 -13.66 -14.35 0.93
C ILE A 151 -12.86 -14.84 2.14
N GLU A 152 -13.60 -15.47 3.06
CA GLU A 152 -13.26 -15.85 4.45
C GLU A 152 -11.83 -16.37 4.69
#